data_AF-A0A534S2E5-F1
#
_entry.id   AF-A0A534S2E5-F1
#
_cell.length_a   1.000
_cell.length_b   1.000
_cell.length_c   1.000
_cell.angle_alpha   90.00
_cell.angle_beta   90.00
_cell.angle_gamma   90.00
#
_symmetry.space_group_name_H-M   'P 1'
#
loop_
_entity.id
_entity.type
_entity.pdbx_description
1 polymer ?
#
loop_
_entity_poly.entity_id
_entity_poly.type
_entity_poly.pdbx_seq_one_letter_code
_entity_poly.pdbx_strand_id
1 'polypeptide(L)'
;MPRATWNGAVLAESDRCEIVEGNRYFPRDAVNPAYVRDSPTHTTCPWKGVASYHHVVVDGETNEDAAWYYPEPKEAARQIKDHVAFWRGVCVEEVLLSFSKGEHKSPEHLARSPHGRVPALSDGGLNLYESSAIVEYLDERYPTPPLMPADPAARALVRIEELECLLYLAEAFRAVARQAFFTPPEQRDAAALEAARADVRSQIERLEARAAARRGRFVAGGELSRADFTWLPFVEIAARAGVELDRARTPWLVDWRETMRARPSYDRSYPPHWRA
;
A
#
# COMPACT_ATOMS: atom_id res chain seq x y z
N MET A 1 1.55 19.37 7.18
CA MET A 1 0.72 19.21 8.38
C MET A 1 0.25 17.75 8.41
N PRO A 2 0.49 16.99 9.48
CA PRO A 2 0.03 15.62 9.59
C PRO A 2 -1.48 15.49 9.40
N ARG A 3 -1.91 14.40 8.74
CA ARG A 3 -3.32 14.07 8.55
C ARG A 3 -3.58 12.62 8.91
N ALA A 4 -4.74 12.36 9.48
CA ALA A 4 -5.32 11.03 9.58
C ALA A 4 -6.39 10.89 8.50
N THR A 5 -6.26 9.90 7.61
CA THR A 5 -7.22 9.65 6.54
C THR A 5 -7.69 8.21 6.54
N TRP A 6 -8.97 8.01 6.23
CA TRP A 6 -9.54 6.69 6.03
C TRP A 6 -10.61 6.75 4.95
N ASN A 7 -10.59 5.81 4.01
CA ASN A 7 -11.48 5.79 2.85
C ASN A 7 -11.54 7.12 2.06
N GLY A 8 -10.44 7.86 2.01
CA GLY A 8 -10.33 9.14 1.30
C GLY A 8 -10.87 10.34 2.09
N ALA A 9 -11.55 10.13 3.22
CA ALA A 9 -11.95 11.19 4.12
C ALA A 9 -10.80 11.60 5.05
N VAL A 10 -10.71 12.91 5.32
CA VAL A 10 -9.80 13.46 6.34
C VAL A 10 -10.50 13.40 7.70
N LEU A 11 -10.00 12.54 8.57
CA LEU A 11 -10.51 12.35 9.94
C LEU A 11 -9.97 13.41 10.89
N ALA A 12 -8.71 13.79 10.72
CA ALA A 12 -8.05 14.84 11.49
C ALA A 12 -6.87 15.44 10.71
N GLU A 13 -6.60 16.73 10.92
CA GLU A 13 -5.42 17.43 10.39
C GLU A 13 -4.96 18.49 11.39
N SER A 14 -3.71 18.44 11.84
CA SER A 14 -3.17 19.39 12.83
C SER A 14 -1.65 19.36 12.89
N ASP A 15 -1.03 20.51 13.17
CA ASP A 15 0.39 20.65 13.52
C ASP A 15 0.64 20.56 15.04
N ARG A 16 -0.40 20.67 15.87
CA ARG A 16 -0.36 20.55 17.34
C ARG A 16 -0.45 19.10 17.82
N CYS A 17 0.15 18.17 17.09
CA CYS A 17 0.08 16.75 17.44
C CYS A 17 1.14 16.36 18.46
N GLU A 18 0.76 15.51 19.41
CA GLU A 18 1.70 14.83 20.32
C GLU A 18 2.13 13.48 19.73
N ILE A 19 3.35 13.02 20.03
CA ILE A 19 3.84 11.70 19.60
C ILE A 19 4.20 10.87 20.82
N VAL A 20 3.57 9.70 20.96
CA VAL A 20 3.81 8.75 22.05
C VAL A 20 3.87 7.33 21.48
N GLU A 21 4.97 6.63 21.75
CA GLU A 21 5.21 5.25 21.24
C GLU A 21 5.05 5.14 19.72
N GLY A 22 5.47 6.18 18.98
CA GLY A 22 5.32 6.25 17.52
C GLY A 22 3.90 6.58 17.01
N ASN A 23 2.91 6.66 17.90
CA ASN A 23 1.55 7.05 17.54
C ASN A 23 1.40 8.56 17.61
N ARG A 24 0.73 9.12 16.61
CA ARG A 24 0.41 10.54 16.56
C ARG A 24 -0.98 10.78 17.14
N TYR A 25 -1.03 11.68 18.11
CA TYR A 25 -2.22 12.07 18.84
C TYR A 25 -2.63 13.47 18.36
N PHE A 26 -3.81 13.55 17.73
CA PHE A 26 -4.40 14.79 17.24
C PHE A 26 -5.25 15.44 18.33
N PRO A 27 -5.18 16.76 18.53
CA PRO A 27 -6.11 17.46 19.41
C PRO A 27 -7.56 17.12 19.07
N ARG A 28 -8.41 16.93 20.08
CA ARG A 28 -9.82 16.57 19.88
C ARG A 28 -10.58 17.57 18.99
N ASP A 29 -10.23 18.85 19.05
CA ASP A 29 -10.81 19.91 18.22
C ASP A 29 -10.39 19.85 16.74
N ALA A 30 -9.32 19.12 16.42
CA ALA A 30 -8.89 18.84 15.06
C ALA A 30 -9.50 17.58 14.45
N VAL A 31 -10.23 16.78 15.25
CA VAL A 31 -10.92 15.57 14.77
C VAL A 31 -12.29 15.94 14.24
N ASN A 32 -12.62 15.45 13.04
CA ASN A 32 -13.93 15.67 12.45
C ASN A 32 -15.00 14.79 13.13
N PRO A 33 -15.94 15.38 13.89
CA PRO A 33 -16.96 14.63 14.64
C PRO A 33 -17.93 13.88 13.71
N ALA A 34 -18.02 14.26 12.43
CA ALA A 34 -18.88 13.57 11.47
C ALA A 34 -18.48 12.10 11.26
N TYR A 35 -17.19 11.78 11.42
CA TYR A 35 -16.62 10.47 11.10
C TYR A 35 -16.29 9.60 12.32
N VAL A 36 -16.53 10.07 13.55
CA VAL A 36 -16.28 9.29 14.77
C VAL A 36 -17.58 8.96 15.49
N ARG A 37 -17.70 7.73 15.98
CA ARG A 37 -18.85 7.27 16.78
C ARG A 37 -18.37 6.60 18.04
N ASP A 38 -19.11 6.74 19.12
CA ASP A 38 -18.77 6.12 20.40
C ASP A 38 -18.69 4.60 20.26
N SER A 39 -17.65 4.02 20.87
CA SER A 39 -17.52 2.57 21.04
C SER A 39 -17.57 2.25 22.54
N PRO A 40 -18.22 1.14 22.94
CA PRO A 40 -18.19 0.68 24.33
C PRO A 40 -16.82 0.09 24.72
N THR A 41 -15.91 -0.11 23.76
CA THR A 41 -14.61 -0.74 23.99
C THR A 41 -13.73 0.12 24.88
N HIS A 42 -13.08 -0.53 25.85
CA HIS A 42 -12.08 0.08 26.73
C HIS A 42 -10.92 -0.90 26.94
N THR A 43 -9.70 -0.37 27.05
CA THR A 43 -8.51 -1.17 27.39
C THR A 43 -7.69 -0.44 28.44
N THR A 44 -6.85 -1.18 29.18
CA THR A 44 -6.00 -0.59 30.23
C THR A 44 -4.54 -0.67 29.84
N CYS A 45 -3.85 0.48 29.88
CA CYS A 45 -2.41 0.57 29.75
C CYS A 45 -1.77 0.82 31.14
N PRO A 46 -0.70 0.10 31.52
CA PRO A 46 -0.06 0.25 32.83
C PRO A 46 0.37 1.67 33.16
N TRP A 47 0.81 2.44 32.16
CA TRP A 47 1.41 3.76 32.36
C TRP A 47 0.61 4.92 31.76
N LYS A 48 -0.25 4.69 30.75
CA LYS A 48 -1.12 5.73 30.16
C LYS A 48 -2.48 5.86 30.85
N GLY A 49 -3.04 4.78 31.42
CA GLY A 49 -4.38 4.78 32.01
C GLY A 49 -5.39 3.94 31.22
N VAL A 50 -6.68 4.22 31.39
CA VAL A 50 -7.76 3.56 30.65
C VAL A 50 -7.95 4.27 29.31
N ALA A 51 -7.82 3.52 28.22
CA ALA A 51 -8.14 3.98 26.88
C ALA A 51 -9.63 3.74 26.59
N SER A 52 -10.25 4.71 25.93
CA SER A 52 -11.59 4.62 25.34
C SER A 52 -11.47 4.71 23.82
N TYR A 53 -12.41 4.10 23.11
CA TYR A 53 -12.36 3.96 21.66
C TYR A 53 -13.54 4.65 20.97
N HIS A 54 -13.33 5.00 19.69
CA HIS A 54 -14.36 5.39 18.75
C HIS A 54 -14.27 4.49 17.52
N HIS A 55 -15.42 4.12 16.96
CA HIS A 55 -15.49 3.62 15.59
C HIS A 55 -15.26 4.79 14.63
N VAL A 56 -14.60 4.53 13.51
CA VAL A 56 -14.52 5.49 12.38
C VAL A 56 -15.55 5.07 11.33
N VAL A 57 -16.39 6.01 10.89
CA VAL A 57 -17.47 5.74 9.92
C VAL A 57 -17.36 6.70 8.76
N VAL A 58 -17.18 6.18 7.54
CA VAL A 58 -17.04 6.94 6.30
C VAL A 58 -17.84 6.23 5.21
N ASP A 59 -18.71 6.95 4.51
CA ASP A 59 -19.53 6.44 3.40
C ASP A 59 -20.31 5.16 3.70
N GLY A 60 -20.76 5.00 4.95
CA GLY A 60 -21.53 3.84 5.42
C GLY A 60 -20.68 2.63 5.83
N GLU A 61 -19.36 2.66 5.59
CA GLU A 61 -18.42 1.67 6.10
C GLU A 61 -17.97 2.03 7.52
N THR A 62 -17.83 1.01 8.38
CA THR A 62 -17.39 1.17 9.77
C THR A 62 -16.05 0.48 9.99
N ASN A 63 -15.07 1.23 10.47
CA ASN A 63 -13.81 0.73 10.98
C ASN A 63 -13.85 0.69 12.51
N GLU A 64 -14.00 -0.51 13.05
CA GLU A 64 -14.26 -0.71 14.46
C GLU A 64 -13.05 -0.37 15.34
N ASP A 65 -13.30 0.43 16.38
CA ASP A 65 -12.31 0.85 17.37
C ASP A 65 -11.09 1.53 16.74
N ALA A 66 -11.23 2.13 15.56
CA ALA A 66 -10.11 2.65 14.77
C ALA A 66 -9.53 3.97 15.28
N ALA A 67 -10.16 4.60 16.26
CA ALA A 67 -9.65 5.75 16.98
C ALA A 67 -9.68 5.49 18.49
N TRP A 68 -8.67 5.96 19.22
CA TRP A 68 -8.63 5.84 20.68
C TRP A 68 -8.11 7.10 21.34
N TYR A 69 -8.48 7.27 22.60
CA TYR A 69 -8.08 8.39 23.44
C TYR A 69 -8.04 7.96 24.91
N TYR A 70 -7.46 8.79 25.76
CA TYR A 70 -7.42 8.58 27.21
C TYR A 70 -8.22 9.70 27.86
N PRO A 71 -9.42 9.44 28.42
CA PRO A 71 -10.21 10.46 29.10
C PRO A 71 -9.48 11.04 30.32
N GLU A 72 -8.84 10.15 31.09
CA GLU A 72 -8.07 10.48 32.29
C GLU A 72 -6.69 9.82 32.20
N PRO A 73 -5.76 10.37 31.40
CA PRO A 73 -4.42 9.81 31.31
C PRO A 73 -3.68 9.99 32.64
N LYS A 74 -2.83 9.02 32.98
CA LYS A 74 -1.93 9.15 34.14
C LYS A 74 -0.91 10.28 33.92
N GLU A 75 -0.30 10.77 35.00
CA GLU A 75 0.63 11.90 34.97
C GLU A 75 1.74 11.76 33.91
N ALA A 76 2.30 10.55 33.76
CA ALA A 76 3.34 10.27 32.78
C ALA A 76 2.90 10.43 31.31
N ALA A 77 1.59 10.44 31.04
CA ALA A 77 0.99 10.60 29.72
C ALA A 77 0.03 11.81 29.67
N ARG A 78 0.11 12.76 30.62
CA ARG A 78 -0.85 13.88 30.71
C ARG A 78 -0.92 14.75 29.45
N GLN A 79 0.14 14.79 28.65
CA GLN A 79 0.23 15.56 27.42
C GLN A 79 -0.73 15.07 26.33
N ILE A 80 -1.13 13.79 26.33
CA ILE A 80 -2.12 13.26 25.38
C ILE A 80 -3.56 13.39 25.89
N LYS A 81 -3.79 14.12 26.99
CA LYS A 81 -5.14 14.49 27.42
C LYS A 81 -5.82 15.31 26.33
N ASP A 82 -7.10 15.05 26.08
CA ASP A 82 -7.89 15.71 25.03
C ASP A 82 -7.34 15.51 23.61
N HIS A 83 -6.59 14.42 23.38
CA HIS A 83 -6.13 14.02 22.06
C HIS A 83 -6.65 12.64 21.66
N VAL A 84 -6.74 12.41 20.35
CA VAL A 84 -7.21 11.18 19.71
C VAL A 84 -6.13 10.68 18.76
N ALA A 85 -5.82 9.40 18.84
CA ALA A 85 -4.94 8.71 17.89
C ALA A 85 -5.75 7.71 17.05
N PHE A 86 -5.18 7.29 15.90
CA PHE A 86 -5.83 6.42 14.93
C PHE A 86 -4.94 5.25 14.51
N TRP A 87 -5.54 4.10 14.17
CA TRP A 87 -4.87 2.86 13.76
C TRP A 87 -5.80 2.03 12.85
N ARG A 88 -5.52 0.74 12.66
CA ARG A 88 -6.39 -0.21 11.92
C ARG A 88 -6.68 0.25 10.50
N GLY A 89 -5.64 0.58 9.76
CA GLY A 89 -5.75 1.02 8.37
C GLY A 89 -6.13 2.48 8.18
N VAL A 90 -6.33 3.26 9.25
CA VAL A 90 -6.28 4.73 9.16
C VAL A 90 -4.84 5.12 8.83
N CYS A 91 -4.64 5.81 7.71
CA CYS A 91 -3.34 6.32 7.31
C CYS A 91 -3.07 7.60 8.10
N VAL A 92 -2.13 7.54 9.03
CA VAL A 92 -1.67 8.70 9.78
C VAL A 92 -0.32 9.10 9.19
N GLU A 93 -0.32 10.23 8.48
CA GLU A 93 0.83 10.80 7.77
C GLU A 93 1.29 10.01 6.54
N GLU A 94 0.76 10.37 5.36
CA GLU A 94 1.31 9.95 4.07
C GLU A 94 2.43 10.92 3.65
N VAL A 95 3.66 10.41 3.52
CA VAL A 95 4.81 11.19 3.08
C VAL A 95 5.16 10.81 1.64
N LEU A 96 4.70 11.63 0.68
CA LEU A 96 5.12 11.52 -0.72
C LEU A 96 6.51 12.11 -0.90
N LEU A 97 7.48 11.25 -1.19
CA LEU A 97 8.86 11.67 -1.44
C LEU A 97 9.08 11.99 -2.93
N SER A 98 9.74 13.11 -3.18
CA SER A 98 10.21 13.51 -4.50
C SER A 98 11.52 12.80 -4.85
N PHE A 99 11.48 11.96 -5.89
CA PHE A 99 12.67 11.31 -6.42
C PHE A 99 13.64 12.31 -7.07
N SER A 100 13.14 13.29 -7.81
CA SER A 100 13.97 14.31 -8.49
C SER A 100 14.70 15.23 -7.51
N LYS A 101 14.14 15.44 -6.30
CA LYS A 101 14.80 16.17 -5.21
C LYS A 101 15.67 15.28 -4.32
N GLY A 102 15.72 13.97 -4.56
CA GLY A 102 16.51 13.04 -3.75
C GLY A 102 15.97 12.82 -2.32
N GLU A 103 14.69 13.10 -2.05
CA GLU A 103 14.13 13.03 -0.67
C GLU A 103 14.17 11.60 -0.08
N HIS A 104 14.11 10.58 -0.95
CA HIS A 104 14.34 9.17 -0.60
C HIS A 104 15.76 8.86 -0.11
N LYS A 105 16.70 9.80 -0.19
CA LYS A 105 18.05 9.73 0.37
C LYS A 105 18.26 10.67 1.56
N SER A 106 17.21 11.35 2.03
CA SER A 106 17.30 12.22 3.21
C SER A 106 17.70 11.41 4.46
N PRO A 107 18.40 12.02 5.43
CA PRO A 107 18.71 11.36 6.71
C PRO A 107 17.47 10.82 7.42
N GLU A 108 16.35 11.54 7.33
CA GLU A 108 15.07 11.14 7.93
C GLU A 108 14.48 9.87 7.31
N HIS A 109 14.57 9.71 5.99
CA HIS A 109 14.11 8.49 5.32
C HIS A 109 15.10 7.34 5.48
N LEU A 110 16.41 7.62 5.48
CA LEU A 110 17.45 6.61 5.71
C LEU A 110 17.34 5.96 7.09
N ALA A 111 16.87 6.71 8.10
CA ALA A 111 16.56 6.15 9.42
C ALA A 111 15.39 5.14 9.41
N ARG A 112 14.50 5.21 8.40
CA ARG A 112 13.36 4.30 8.21
C ARG A 112 13.68 3.14 7.27
N SER A 113 14.43 3.42 6.19
CA SER A 113 14.80 2.46 5.14
C SER A 113 16.30 2.63 4.84
N PRO A 114 17.18 1.74 5.33
CA PRO A 114 18.63 1.93 5.27
C PRO A 114 19.19 1.98 3.84
N HIS A 115 18.46 1.42 2.87
CA HIS A 115 18.83 1.48 1.45
C HIS A 115 18.44 2.79 0.75
N GLY A 116 17.72 3.68 1.46
CA GLY A 116 17.13 4.88 0.89
C GLY A 116 16.22 4.54 -0.29
N ARG A 117 15.38 3.52 -0.11
CA ARG A 117 14.37 3.07 -1.08
C ARG A 117 12.98 3.20 -0.48
N VAL A 118 11.99 3.32 -1.34
CA VAL A 118 10.57 3.27 -0.96
C VAL A 118 9.99 1.92 -1.41
N PRO A 119 8.93 1.42 -0.76
CA PRO A 119 8.23 1.98 0.41
C PRO A 119 8.99 1.81 1.73
N ALA A 120 8.57 2.57 2.74
CA ALA A 120 8.84 2.34 4.16
C ALA A 120 7.53 2.55 4.92
N LEU A 121 7.26 1.72 5.93
CA LEU A 121 6.05 1.78 6.74
C LEU A 121 6.44 1.86 8.22
N SER A 122 5.78 2.72 8.98
CA SER A 122 5.83 2.73 10.43
C SER A 122 4.45 2.36 10.97
N ASP A 123 4.35 1.27 11.73
CA ASP A 123 3.10 0.84 12.38
C ASP A 123 3.37 0.49 13.84
N GLY A 124 2.76 1.23 14.77
CA GLY A 124 2.92 1.00 16.22
C GLY A 124 4.37 1.01 16.72
N GLY A 125 5.24 1.85 16.13
CA GLY A 125 6.67 1.93 16.45
C GLY A 125 7.55 0.89 15.75
N LEU A 126 6.97 -0.07 15.02
CA LEU A 126 7.70 -0.98 14.14
C LEU A 126 7.97 -0.29 12.81
N ASN A 127 9.25 -0.17 12.45
CA ASN A 127 9.67 0.33 11.14
C ASN A 127 9.94 -0.85 10.21
N LEU A 128 9.20 -0.89 9.10
CA LEU A 128 9.28 -1.91 8.06
C LEU A 128 9.75 -1.28 6.74
N TYR A 129 10.59 -2.02 6.05
CA TYR A 129 11.02 -1.78 4.67
C TYR A 129 11.02 -3.13 3.94
N GLU A 130 11.16 -3.11 2.62
CA GLU A 130 10.82 -4.20 1.69
C GLU A 130 9.31 -4.35 1.47
N SER A 131 8.86 -4.10 0.23
CA SER A 131 7.43 -4.06 -0.11
C SER A 131 6.73 -5.40 0.13
N SER A 132 7.37 -6.52 -0.18
CA SER A 132 6.77 -7.86 0.04
C SER A 132 6.59 -8.17 1.52
N ALA A 133 7.57 -7.80 2.37
CA ALA A 133 7.46 -7.96 3.82
C ALA A 133 6.39 -7.04 4.41
N ILE A 134 6.28 -5.81 3.91
CA ILE A 134 5.21 -4.88 4.32
C ILE A 134 3.83 -5.45 3.98
N VAL A 135 3.63 -5.94 2.74
CA VAL A 135 2.33 -6.52 2.33
C VAL A 135 2.00 -7.76 3.14
N GLU A 136 2.98 -8.63 3.43
CA GLU A 136 2.81 -9.78 4.32
C GLU A 136 2.39 -9.37 5.73
N TYR A 137 3.12 -8.43 6.33
CA TYR A 137 2.80 -7.90 7.64
C TYR A 137 1.40 -7.32 7.70
N LEU A 138 1.00 -6.53 6.70
CA LEU A 138 -0.33 -5.92 6.66
C LEU A 138 -1.44 -6.97 6.55
N ASP A 139 -1.25 -8.01 5.74
CA ASP A 139 -2.21 -9.11 5.60
C ASP A 139 -2.34 -9.92 6.90
N GLU A 140 -1.24 -10.16 7.62
CA GLU A 140 -1.28 -10.88 8.90
C GLU A 140 -1.81 -10.01 10.05
N ARG A 141 -1.45 -8.73 10.07
CA ARG A 141 -1.84 -7.77 11.12
C ARG A 141 -3.30 -7.34 10.97
N TYR A 142 -3.79 -7.22 9.74
CA TYR A 142 -5.13 -6.77 9.38
C TYR A 142 -5.81 -7.79 8.45
N PRO A 143 -6.16 -9.00 8.95
CA PRO A 143 -6.50 -10.18 8.13
C PRO A 143 -7.89 -10.14 7.49
N THR A 144 -8.55 -8.98 7.43
CA THR A 144 -9.91 -8.85 6.90
C THR A 144 -10.02 -7.66 5.96
N PRO A 145 -10.26 -7.89 4.65
CA PRO A 145 -10.34 -9.20 3.99
C PRO A 145 -8.96 -9.87 3.86
N PRO A 146 -8.86 -11.22 3.95
CA PRO A 146 -7.58 -11.91 3.78
C PRO A 146 -7.12 -11.88 2.32
N LEU A 147 -5.82 -11.65 2.09
CA LEU A 147 -5.17 -11.71 0.78
C LEU A 147 -4.36 -12.98 0.57
N MET A 148 -4.27 -13.83 1.59
CA MET A 148 -3.69 -15.16 1.51
C MET A 148 -4.74 -16.23 1.88
N PRO A 149 -4.85 -17.31 1.08
CA PRO A 149 -5.70 -18.45 1.43
C PRO A 149 -5.32 -19.08 2.77
N ALA A 150 -6.27 -19.78 3.40
CA ALA A 150 -6.00 -20.59 4.59
C ALA A 150 -5.32 -21.94 4.24
N ASP A 151 -5.68 -22.54 3.11
CA ASP A 151 -5.12 -23.82 2.66
C ASP A 151 -3.63 -23.69 2.27
N PRO A 152 -2.72 -24.52 2.83
CA PRO A 152 -1.29 -24.43 2.53
C PRO A 152 -0.92 -24.58 1.05
N ALA A 153 -1.62 -25.42 0.30
CA ALA A 153 -1.33 -25.62 -1.13
C ALA A 153 -1.71 -24.37 -1.93
N ALA A 154 -2.89 -23.80 -1.68
CA ALA A 154 -3.31 -22.53 -2.28
C ALA A 154 -2.38 -21.37 -1.90
N ARG A 155 -1.90 -21.30 -0.65
CA ARG A 155 -0.87 -20.33 -0.22
C ARG A 155 0.41 -20.46 -1.03
N ALA A 156 0.87 -21.69 -1.27
CA ALA A 156 2.08 -21.94 -2.06
C ALA A 156 1.92 -21.44 -3.51
N LEU A 157 0.72 -21.59 -4.10
CA LEU A 157 0.43 -21.08 -5.44
C LEU A 157 0.46 -19.55 -5.51
N VAL A 158 -0.08 -18.85 -4.51
CA VAL A 158 0.03 -17.38 -4.42
C VAL A 158 1.50 -16.97 -4.32
N ARG A 159 2.27 -17.63 -3.46
CA ARG A 159 3.69 -17.33 -3.26
C ARG A 159 4.51 -17.58 -4.53
N ILE A 160 4.22 -18.64 -5.29
CA ILE A 160 4.85 -18.88 -6.59
C ILE A 160 4.63 -17.68 -7.51
N GLU A 161 3.41 -17.16 -7.61
CA GLU A 161 3.14 -16.04 -8.51
C GLU A 161 3.79 -14.72 -8.03
N GLU A 162 3.88 -14.47 -6.72
CA GLU A 162 4.65 -13.33 -6.21
C GLU A 162 6.13 -13.44 -6.58
N LEU A 163 6.73 -14.63 -6.41
CA LEU A 163 8.12 -14.87 -6.76
C LEU A 163 8.34 -14.79 -8.27
N GLU A 164 7.41 -15.30 -9.07
CA GLU A 164 7.46 -15.18 -10.53
C GLU A 164 7.50 -13.71 -10.97
N CYS A 165 6.68 -12.87 -10.32
CA CYS A 165 6.69 -11.44 -10.58
C CYS A 165 8.03 -10.80 -10.18
N LEU A 166 8.47 -11.02 -8.93
CA LEU A 166 9.62 -10.33 -8.36
C LEU A 166 10.98 -10.80 -8.92
N LEU A 167 11.09 -12.08 -9.28
CA LEU A 167 12.35 -12.66 -9.78
C LEU A 167 12.47 -12.61 -11.30
N TYR A 168 11.36 -12.64 -12.05
CA TYR A 168 11.41 -12.67 -13.52
C TYR A 168 10.85 -11.40 -14.16
N LEU A 169 9.59 -11.03 -13.89
CA LEU A 169 9.01 -9.84 -14.52
C LEU A 169 9.74 -8.56 -14.08
N ALA A 170 9.94 -8.39 -12.78
CA ALA A 170 10.59 -7.21 -12.23
C ALA A 170 12.06 -7.11 -12.69
N GLU A 171 12.75 -8.24 -12.85
CA GLU A 171 14.11 -8.29 -13.41
C GLU A 171 14.11 -7.84 -14.87
N ALA A 172 13.27 -8.45 -15.71
CA ALA A 172 13.15 -8.07 -17.13
C ALA A 172 12.79 -6.58 -17.29
N PHE A 173 11.91 -6.08 -16.42
CA PHE A 173 11.48 -4.70 -16.44
C PHE A 173 12.60 -3.70 -16.11
N ARG A 174 13.69 -4.09 -15.42
CA ARG A 174 14.80 -3.16 -15.12
C ARG A 174 15.44 -2.55 -16.38
N ALA A 175 15.54 -3.33 -17.45
CA ALA A 175 16.08 -2.85 -18.72
C ALA A 175 15.14 -1.82 -19.38
N VAL A 176 13.83 -2.10 -19.37
CA VAL A 176 12.81 -1.14 -19.82
C VAL A 176 12.86 0.13 -18.96
N ALA A 177 12.91 -0.02 -17.64
CA ALA A 177 12.87 1.12 -16.73
C ALA A 177 14.06 2.05 -16.93
N ARG A 178 15.27 1.48 -17.10
CA ARG A 178 16.48 2.24 -17.41
C ARG A 178 16.28 3.12 -18.64
N GLN A 179 15.86 2.53 -19.75
CA GLN A 179 15.68 3.24 -21.02
C GLN A 179 14.49 4.21 -20.99
N ALA A 180 13.34 3.78 -20.46
CA ALA A 180 12.09 4.53 -20.56
C ALA A 180 11.96 5.67 -19.53
N PHE A 181 12.57 5.53 -18.34
CA PHE A 181 12.38 6.48 -17.23
C PHE A 181 13.67 7.16 -16.76
N PHE A 182 14.83 6.51 -16.91
CA PHE A 182 16.10 7.04 -16.37
C PHE A 182 17.09 7.53 -17.44
N THR A 183 16.86 7.21 -18.72
CA THR A 183 17.63 7.72 -19.85
C THR A 183 16.87 8.89 -20.52
N PRO A 184 17.51 10.06 -20.71
CA PRO A 184 16.93 11.18 -21.46
C PRO A 184 16.48 10.74 -22.86
N PRO A 185 15.32 11.23 -23.37
CA PRO A 185 14.75 10.77 -24.65
C PRO A 185 15.74 10.72 -25.82
N GLU A 186 16.61 11.72 -25.93
CA GLU A 186 17.62 11.86 -26.97
C GLU A 186 18.81 10.88 -26.85
N GLN A 187 18.96 10.22 -25.70
CA GLN A 187 20.02 9.25 -25.41
C GLN A 187 19.52 7.80 -25.40
N ARG A 188 18.22 7.58 -25.64
CA ARG A 188 17.63 6.23 -25.59
C ARG A 188 18.10 5.40 -26.77
N ASP A 189 18.42 4.14 -26.49
CA ASP A 189 18.65 3.15 -27.52
C ASP A 189 17.31 2.48 -27.85
N ALA A 190 16.74 2.82 -29.00
CA ALA A 190 15.45 2.31 -29.45
C ALA A 190 15.45 0.79 -29.63
N ALA A 191 16.55 0.21 -30.15
CA ALA A 191 16.64 -1.23 -30.38
C ALA A 191 16.74 -1.98 -29.04
N ALA A 192 17.57 -1.48 -28.11
CA ALA A 192 17.67 -2.07 -26.77
C ALA A 192 16.36 -1.94 -25.98
N LEU A 193 15.65 -0.82 -26.12
CA LEU A 193 14.34 -0.63 -25.49
C LEU A 193 13.30 -1.59 -26.05
N GLU A 194 13.22 -1.79 -27.37
CA GLU A 194 12.29 -2.75 -27.96
C GLU A 194 12.62 -4.20 -27.59
N ALA A 195 13.91 -4.57 -27.53
CA ALA A 195 14.32 -5.88 -27.04
C ALA A 195 13.88 -6.09 -25.58
N ALA A 196 14.12 -5.11 -24.70
CA ALA A 196 13.67 -5.17 -23.31
C ALA A 196 12.14 -5.24 -23.17
N ARG A 197 11.39 -4.51 -24.02
CA ARG A 197 9.92 -4.61 -24.07
C ARG A 197 9.47 -6.00 -24.52
N ALA A 198 10.18 -6.64 -25.46
CA ALA A 198 9.89 -8.01 -25.89
C ALA A 198 10.08 -9.03 -24.76
N ASP A 199 11.13 -8.88 -23.95
CA ASP A 199 11.37 -9.73 -22.79
C ASP A 199 10.23 -9.60 -21.76
N VAL A 200 9.79 -8.37 -21.49
CA VAL A 200 8.64 -8.11 -20.61
C VAL A 200 7.35 -8.72 -21.19
N ARG A 201 7.08 -8.59 -22.50
CA ARG A 201 5.94 -9.26 -23.15
C ARG A 201 5.99 -10.78 -22.95
N SER A 202 7.16 -11.39 -23.11
CA SER A 202 7.32 -12.83 -22.88
C SER A 202 6.96 -13.24 -21.44
N GLN A 203 7.35 -12.45 -20.43
CA GLN A 203 6.95 -12.73 -19.04
C GLN A 203 5.45 -12.58 -18.81
N ILE A 204 4.82 -11.59 -19.45
CA ILE A 204 3.38 -11.37 -19.39
C ILE A 204 2.62 -12.52 -20.06
N GLU A 205 3.09 -13.04 -21.20
CA GLU A 205 2.50 -14.21 -21.87
C GLU A 205 2.63 -15.49 -21.03
N ARG A 206 3.70 -15.63 -20.22
CA ARG A 206 3.83 -16.72 -19.26
C ARG A 206 2.80 -16.60 -18.14
N LEU A 207 2.58 -15.40 -17.61
CA LEU A 207 1.48 -15.15 -16.66
C LEU A 207 0.14 -15.51 -17.29
N GLU A 208 -0.16 -15.01 -18.49
CA GLU A 208 -1.38 -15.31 -19.24
C GLU A 208 -1.62 -16.82 -19.33
N ALA A 209 -0.64 -17.58 -19.79
CA ALA A 209 -0.76 -19.02 -19.96
C ALA A 209 -1.05 -19.74 -18.63
N ARG A 210 -0.34 -19.36 -17.55
CA ARG A 210 -0.56 -19.96 -16.22
C ARG A 210 -1.93 -19.60 -15.64
N ALA A 211 -2.35 -18.35 -15.76
CA ALA A 211 -3.62 -17.89 -15.23
C ALA A 211 -4.82 -18.46 -16.01
N ALA A 212 -4.73 -18.51 -17.35
CA ALA A 212 -5.72 -19.16 -18.20
C ALA A 212 -5.86 -20.66 -17.89
N ALA A 213 -4.74 -21.35 -17.63
CA ALA A 213 -4.75 -22.77 -17.24
C ALA A 213 -5.48 -23.00 -15.90
N ARG A 214 -5.40 -22.05 -14.96
CA ARG A 214 -6.14 -22.09 -13.68
C ARG A 214 -7.63 -21.80 -13.83
N ARG A 215 -8.07 -21.21 -14.95
CA ARG A 215 -9.46 -20.80 -15.21
C ARG A 215 -10.03 -19.89 -14.11
N GLY A 216 -9.16 -19.09 -13.50
CA GLY A 216 -9.49 -18.17 -12.41
C GLY A 216 -9.66 -16.73 -12.90
N ARG A 217 -10.33 -15.90 -12.10
CA ARG A 217 -10.48 -14.45 -12.37
C ARG A 217 -9.23 -13.65 -11.95
N PHE A 218 -8.43 -14.19 -11.05
CA PHE A 218 -7.27 -13.55 -10.44
C PHE A 218 -6.00 -14.36 -10.66
N VAL A 219 -4.84 -13.75 -10.45
CA VAL A 219 -3.52 -14.29 -10.83
C VAL A 219 -3.31 -15.72 -10.31
N ALA A 220 -3.68 -15.97 -9.05
CA ALA A 220 -3.51 -17.25 -8.40
C ALA A 220 -4.75 -18.17 -8.44
N GLY A 221 -5.88 -17.73 -9.03
CA GLY A 221 -7.11 -18.53 -9.10
C GLY A 221 -8.41 -17.72 -9.02
N GLY A 222 -9.39 -18.25 -8.30
CA GLY A 222 -10.75 -17.68 -8.23
C GLY A 222 -10.90 -16.45 -7.33
N GLU A 223 -9.97 -16.24 -6.40
CA GLU A 223 -10.06 -15.19 -5.37
C GLU A 223 -8.90 -14.20 -5.48
N LEU A 224 -9.18 -12.94 -5.11
CA LEU A 224 -8.19 -11.88 -5.06
C LEU A 224 -7.14 -12.18 -3.98
N SER A 225 -5.87 -11.99 -4.30
CA SER A 225 -4.77 -12.34 -3.40
C SER A 225 -3.62 -11.34 -3.47
N ARG A 226 -2.59 -11.53 -2.64
CA ARG A 226 -1.34 -10.75 -2.70
C ARG A 226 -0.66 -10.83 -4.07
N ALA A 227 -0.84 -11.93 -4.81
CA ALA A 227 -0.27 -12.07 -6.15
C ALA A 227 -0.81 -10.97 -7.09
N ASP A 228 -2.10 -10.65 -7.02
CA ASP A 228 -2.70 -9.61 -7.87
C ASP A 228 -2.10 -8.23 -7.58
N PHE A 229 -1.91 -7.90 -6.31
CA PHE A 229 -1.28 -6.65 -5.88
C PHE A 229 0.23 -6.59 -6.18
N THR A 230 0.87 -7.74 -6.35
CA THR A 230 2.27 -7.83 -6.77
C THR A 230 2.40 -7.61 -8.28
N TRP A 231 1.55 -8.25 -9.10
CA TRP A 231 1.63 -8.17 -10.56
C TRP A 231 1.09 -6.86 -11.14
N LEU A 232 -0.02 -6.34 -10.63
CA LEU A 232 -0.70 -5.19 -11.24
C LEU A 232 0.21 -3.96 -11.41
N PRO A 233 1.00 -3.53 -10.40
CA PRO A 233 1.86 -2.36 -10.55
C PRO A 233 2.88 -2.53 -11.68
N PHE A 234 3.47 -3.73 -11.84
CA PHE A 234 4.44 -4.00 -12.90
C PHE A 234 3.78 -4.03 -14.28
N VAL A 235 2.57 -4.58 -14.41
CA VAL A 235 1.82 -4.56 -15.67
C VAL A 235 1.44 -3.13 -16.06
N GLU A 236 1.00 -2.31 -15.11
CA GLU A 236 0.65 -0.91 -15.36
C GLU A 236 1.85 -0.08 -15.80
N ILE A 237 2.97 -0.19 -15.10
CA ILE A 237 4.18 0.57 -15.45
C ILE A 237 4.82 0.06 -16.76
N ALA A 238 4.72 -1.24 -17.06
CA ALA A 238 5.14 -1.80 -18.34
C ALA A 238 4.31 -1.21 -19.49
N ALA A 239 2.99 -1.19 -19.35
CA ALA A 239 2.10 -0.56 -20.34
C ALA A 239 2.41 0.93 -20.51
N ARG A 240 2.64 1.65 -19.40
CA ARG A 240 3.07 3.05 -19.43
C ARG A 240 4.40 3.24 -20.15
N ALA A 241 5.32 2.28 -20.02
CA ALA A 241 6.60 2.26 -20.70
C ALA A 241 6.51 1.81 -22.16
N GLY A 242 5.31 1.64 -22.73
CA GLY A 242 5.09 1.29 -24.14
C GLY A 242 5.20 -0.21 -24.43
N VAL A 243 5.09 -1.07 -23.43
CA VAL A 243 4.89 -2.51 -23.65
C VAL A 243 3.46 -2.71 -24.13
N GLU A 244 3.30 -3.16 -25.37
CA GLU A 244 1.99 -3.47 -25.94
C GLU A 244 1.37 -4.70 -25.28
N LEU A 245 0.12 -4.55 -24.81
CA LEU A 245 -0.69 -5.61 -24.24
C LEU A 245 -1.79 -5.98 -25.23
N ASP A 246 -1.49 -6.96 -26.09
CA ASP A 246 -2.37 -7.38 -27.19
C ASP A 246 -3.46 -8.34 -26.68
N ARG A 247 -4.72 -7.94 -26.77
CA ARG A 247 -5.87 -8.77 -26.36
C ARG A 247 -5.97 -10.08 -27.15
N ALA A 248 -5.47 -10.14 -28.39
CA ALA A 248 -5.47 -11.38 -29.15
C ALA A 248 -4.51 -12.43 -28.56
N ARG A 249 -3.49 -11.99 -27.82
CA ARG A 249 -2.45 -12.84 -27.22
C ARG A 249 -2.64 -13.02 -25.73
N THR A 250 -3.15 -12.00 -25.04
CA THR A 250 -3.34 -11.99 -23.59
C THR A 250 -4.77 -11.57 -23.19
N PRO A 251 -5.81 -12.28 -23.65
CA PRO A 251 -7.19 -11.93 -23.32
C PRO A 251 -7.48 -11.96 -21.82
N TRP A 252 -6.95 -12.94 -21.07
CA TRP A 252 -7.17 -13.03 -19.63
C TRP A 252 -6.57 -11.84 -18.89
N LEU A 253 -5.34 -11.45 -19.25
CA LEU A 253 -4.65 -10.30 -18.65
C LEU A 253 -5.48 -9.03 -18.82
N VAL A 254 -6.07 -8.81 -19.99
CA VAL A 254 -6.90 -7.63 -20.27
C VAL A 254 -8.13 -7.63 -19.37
N ASP A 255 -8.85 -8.73 -19.27
CA ASP A 255 -10.06 -8.85 -18.43
C ASP A 255 -9.74 -8.72 -16.92
N TRP A 256 -8.65 -9.33 -16.47
CA TRP A 256 -8.14 -9.22 -15.10
C TRP A 256 -7.77 -7.76 -14.77
N ARG A 257 -7.06 -7.09 -15.68
CA ARG A 257 -6.65 -5.71 -15.49
C ARG A 257 -7.83 -4.74 -15.47
N GLU A 258 -8.84 -4.96 -16.31
CA GLU A 258 -10.13 -4.23 -16.24
C GLU A 258 -10.80 -4.42 -14.88
N THR A 259 -10.86 -5.67 -14.38
CA THR A 259 -11.38 -5.98 -13.03
C THR A 259 -10.61 -5.24 -11.94
N MET A 260 -9.28 -5.23 -11.99
CA MET A 260 -8.46 -4.58 -10.97
C MET A 260 -8.58 -3.06 -11.00
N ARG A 261 -8.65 -2.46 -12.19
CA ARG A 261 -8.81 -1.01 -12.40
C ARG A 261 -10.15 -0.46 -11.90
N ALA A 262 -11.21 -1.28 -11.92
CA ALA A 262 -12.52 -0.89 -11.43
C ALA A 262 -12.59 -0.74 -9.89
N ARG A 263 -11.54 -1.14 -9.16
CA ARG A 263 -11.52 -1.08 -7.70
C ARG A 263 -11.29 0.36 -7.20
N PRO A 264 -12.01 0.83 -6.17
CA PRO A 264 -11.74 2.15 -5.57
C PRO A 264 -10.31 2.31 -5.04
N SER A 265 -9.66 1.21 -4.63
CA SER A 265 -8.25 1.24 -4.20
C SER A 265 -7.28 1.51 -5.35
N TYR A 266 -7.62 1.17 -6.59
CA TYR A 266 -6.78 1.45 -7.75
C TYR A 266 -6.71 2.96 -8.01
N ASP A 267 -7.85 3.63 -8.05
CA ASP A 267 -7.88 5.09 -8.25
C ASP A 267 -7.16 5.81 -7.10
N ARG A 268 -7.45 5.46 -5.84
CA ARG A 268 -6.78 6.07 -4.67
C ARG A 268 -5.25 5.94 -4.68
N SER A 269 -4.72 4.85 -5.24
CA SER A 269 -3.28 4.58 -5.31
C SER A 269 -2.64 4.96 -6.66
N TYR A 270 -3.41 5.52 -7.59
CA TYR A 270 -2.88 5.87 -8.90
C TYR A 270 -1.80 6.96 -8.78
N PRO A 271 -0.62 6.80 -9.41
CA PRO A 271 0.47 7.76 -9.27
C PRO A 271 0.02 9.19 -9.64
N PRO A 272 0.08 10.15 -8.70
CA PRO A 272 -0.53 11.47 -8.91
C PRO A 272 0.10 12.22 -10.07
N HIS A 273 1.42 12.05 -10.28
CA HIS A 273 2.17 12.66 -11.38
C HIS A 273 1.91 12.01 -12.76
N TRP A 274 1.07 10.97 -12.84
CA TRP A 274 0.60 10.38 -14.11
C TRP A 274 -0.82 10.77 -14.47
N ARG A 275 -1.56 11.43 -13.56
CA ARG A 275 -2.86 12.01 -13.89
C ARG A 275 -2.61 13.20 -14.83
N ALA A 276 -3.23 13.16 -16.00
CA ALA A 276 -3.19 14.25 -16.98
C ALA A 276 -4.05 15.44 -16.51
#